data_AF-A0A8J7NGV5-F1
#
_entry.id   AF-A0A8J7NGV5-F1
#
_cell.length_a   1.000
_cell.length_b   1.000
_cell.length_c   1.000
_cell.angle_alpha   90.00
_cell.angle_beta   90.00
_cell.angle_gamma   90.00
#
_symmetry.space_group_name_H-M   'P 1'
#
loop_
_entity.id
_entity.type
_entity.pdbx_description
1 polymer ?
#
loop_
_entity_poly.entity_id
_entity_poly.type
_entity_poly.pdbx_seq_one_letter_code
_entity_poly.pdbx_strand_id
1 'polypeptide(L)' 'MIKIICEICKQDIADEHHANLCSHKKGFTHLGCCKNSCSWHGEPCDHSLVVFQTGGR' A
#
# COMPACT_ATOMS: atom_id res chain seq x y z
N MET A 1 6.42 4.98 17.09
CA MET A 1 5.54 4.32 16.10
C MET A 1 6.03 4.72 14.72
N ILE A 2 6.36 3.73 13.89
CA ILE A 2 6.72 3.97 12.49
C ILE A 2 5.42 4.26 11.75
N LYS A 3 5.31 5.43 11.12
CA LYS A 3 4.17 5.77 10.26
C LYS A 3 4.52 5.38 8.83
N ILE A 4 3.65 4.63 8.18
CA ILE A 4 3.84 4.23 6.78
C ILE A 4 2.78 4.96 5.99
N ILE A 5 3.19 5.84 5.09
CA ILE A 5 2.26 6.73 4.38
C ILE A 5 1.95 6.17 3.00
N CYS A 6 0.67 6.18 2.62
CA CYS A 6 0.24 5.82 1.28
C CYS A 6 0.72 6.84 0.27
N GLU A 7 1.42 6.40 -0.77
CA GLU A 7 1.92 7.29 -1.82
C GLU A 7 0.82 7.96 -2.67
N ILE A 8 -0.42 7.45 -2.61
CA ILE A 8 -1.55 7.93 -3.41
C ILE A 8 -2.40 8.92 -2.61
N CYS A 9 -2.97 8.50 -1.47
CA CYS A 9 -3.87 9.35 -0.69
C CYS A 9 -3.18 10.10 0.47
N LYS A 10 -1.89 9.86 0.70
CA LYS A 10 -1.07 10.49 1.74
C LYS A 10 -1.59 10.31 3.18
N GLN A 11 -2.41 9.27 3.40
CA GLN A 11 -2.87 8.84 4.73
C GLN A 11 -1.99 7.70 5.27
N ASP A 12 -2.01 7.50 6.58
CA ASP A 12 -1.28 6.42 7.25
C ASP A 12 -1.91 5.06 6.93
N ILE A 13 -1.06 4.09 6.60
CA ILE A 13 -1.45 2.71 6.26
C ILE A 13 -1.40 1.81 7.50
N ALA A 14 -0.85 2.28 8.62
CA ALA A 14 -0.67 1.48 9.83
C ALA A 14 -2.00 0.93 10.41
N ASP A 15 -3.14 1.57 10.09
CA ASP A 15 -4.46 1.12 10.50
C ASP A 15 -5.08 0.07 9.52
N GLU A 16 -4.48 -0.17 8.36
CA GLU A 16 -4.91 -1.21 7.42
C GLU A 16 -4.06 -2.49 7.58
N HIS A 17 -4.74 -3.63 7.75
CA HIS A 17 -4.09 -4.95 7.80
C HIS A 17 -3.43 -5.39 6.50
N HIS A 18 -3.68 -4.69 5.39
CA HIS A 18 -3.22 -5.07 4.06
C HIS A 18 -2.71 -3.86 3.28
N ALA A 19 -1.39 -3.70 3.23
CA ALA A 19 -0.73 -2.74 2.35
C ALA A 19 -0.04 -3.45 1.20
N ASN A 20 0.17 -2.73 0.11
CA ASN A 20 0.97 -3.22 -1.00
C ASN A 20 2.17 -2.31 -1.23
N LEU A 21 3.31 -2.91 -1.49
CA LEU A 21 4.43 -2.19 -2.10
C LEU A 21 4.14 -2.06 -3.60
N CYS A 22 3.94 -0.84 -4.08
CA CYS A 22 3.66 -0.55 -5.47
C CYS A 22 4.96 -0.25 -6.23
N SER A 23 5.36 -1.11 -7.16
CA SER A 23 6.57 -0.93 -7.98
C SER A 23 6.54 0.34 -8.84
N HIS A 24 5.37 0.77 -9.31
CA HIS A 24 5.19 2.02 -10.08
C HIS A 24 5.40 3.28 -9.23
N LYS A 25 4.91 3.28 -7.99
CA LYS A 25 5.08 4.41 -7.06
C LYS A 25 6.37 4.31 -6.24
N LYS A 26 7.08 3.18 -6.32
CA LYS A 26 8.27 2.86 -5.53
C LYS A 26 8.03 3.06 -4.02
N GLY A 27 6.86 2.67 -3.54
CA GLY A 27 6.45 2.94 -2.16
C GLY A 27 5.19 2.20 -1.73
N PHE A 28 4.82 2.38 -0.46
CA PHE A 28 3.66 1.71 0.14
C PHE A 28 2.35 2.37 -0.28
N THR A 29 1.34 1.56 -0.53
CA THR A 29 0.01 2.00 -0.95
C THR A 29 -1.07 1.16 -0.31
N HIS A 30 -2.22 1.77 0.00
CA HIS A 30 -3.42 1.00 0.29
C HIS A 30 -3.77 0.12 -0.92
N LEU A 31 -4.21 -1.11 -0.66
CA LEU A 31 -4.65 -2.03 -1.70
C LEU A 31 -5.74 -1.39 -2.59
N GLY A 32 -6.71 -0.71 -1.97
CA GLY A 32 -7.78 0.00 -2.67
C GLY A 32 -7.28 1.19 -3.50
N CYS A 33 -6.41 2.04 -2.93
CA CYS A 33 -5.83 3.16 -3.66
C CYS A 33 -5.04 2.71 -4.89
N CYS A 34 -4.24 1.65 -4.75
CA CYS A 34 -3.45 1.13 -5.85
C CYS A 34 -4.33 0.55 -6.97
N LYS A 35 -5.36 -0.23 -6.59
CA LYS A 35 -6.35 -0.80 -7.52
C LYS A 35 -7.12 0.27 -8.32
N ASN A 36 -7.42 1.40 -7.69
CA ASN A 36 -8.22 2.44 -8.33
C ASN A 36 -7.38 3.43 -9.14
N SER A 37 -6.15 3.74 -8.70
CA SER A 37 -5.36 4.83 -9.27
C SER A 37 -4.10 4.39 -10.01
N CYS A 38 -3.57 3.19 -9.77
CA CYS A 38 -2.30 2.75 -10.35
C CYS A 38 -2.47 1.65 -11.41
N SER A 39 -3.39 0.71 -11.22
CA SER A 39 -3.78 -0.28 -12.26
C SER A 39 -4.59 0.31 -13.42
N TRP A 40 -4.75 1.63 -13.47
CA TRP A 40 -5.55 2.33 -14.48
C TRP A 40 -4.86 2.44 -15.85
N HIS A 41 -3.60 2.02 -15.97
CA HIS A 41 -2.82 2.08 -17.22
C HIS A 41 -2.71 0.73 -17.96
N GLY A 42 -3.52 -0.27 -17.60
CA GLY A 42 -3.57 -1.56 -18.31
C GLY A 42 -2.49 -2.57 -17.92
N GLU A 43 -1.57 -2.21 -17.03
CA GLU A 43 -0.53 -3.11 -16.52
C GLU A 43 -0.88 -3.56 -15.08
N PRO A 44 -0.77 -4.87 -14.76
CA PRO A 44 -0.90 -5.33 -13.39
C PRO A 44 0.25 -4.75 -12.56
N CYS A 45 -0.08 -3.91 -11.58
CA CYS A 45 0.91 -3.53 -10.60
C CYS A 45 1.36 -4.79 -9.86
N ASP A 46 2.64 -5.11 -9.93
CA ASP A 46 3.22 -6.23 -9.18
C ASP A 46 3.18 -5.87 -7.69
N HIS A 47 2.18 -6.40 -7.01
CA HIS A 47 1.89 -6.07 -5.63
C HIS A 47 2.47 -7.16 -4.73
N SER A 48 3.59 -6.86 -4.07
CA SER A 48 3.95 -7.61 -2.88
C SER A 48 3.01 -7.20 -1.76
N LEU A 49 2.14 -8.14 -1.33
CA LEU A 49 1.30 -7.98 -0.15
C LEU A 49 2.20 -7.88 1.07
N VAL A 50 2.10 -6.78 1.78
CA VAL A 50 2.78 -6.54 3.04
C VAL A 50 1.74 -6.66 4.15
N VAL A 51 1.87 -7.71 4.95
CA VAL A 51 1.09 -7.87 6.17
C VAL A 51 1.86 -7.20 7.29
N PHE A 52 1.30 -6.11 7.82
CA PHE A 52 1.82 -5.54 9.05
C PHE A 52 1.40 -6.43 10.21
N GLN A 53 2.35 -7.19 10.77
CA GLN A 53 2.19 -7.69 12.12
C GLN A 53 2.28 -6.48 13.04
N THR A 54 1.14 -5.84 13.32
CA THR A 54 1.01 -5.01 14.51
C THR A 54 1.27 -5.96 15.67
N GLY A 55 2.47 -5.87 16.25
CA GLY A 55 2.93 -6.79 17.28
C GLY A 55 1.89 -6.94 18.38
N GLY A 56 1.16 -8.05 18.31
CA GLY A 56 0.47 -8.61 19.46
C GLY A 56 1.54 -8.93 20.50
N ARG A 57 1.31 -8.44 21.70
CA ARG A 57 2.13 -8.67 22.90
C ARG A 57 2.50 -10.13 23.09
#